data_AF-A0A0A8EH20-F1
#
_entry.id   AF-A0A0A8EH20-F1
#
_cell.length_a   1.000
_cell.length_b   1.000
_cell.length_c   1.000
_cell.angle_alpha   90.00
_cell.angle_beta   90.00
_cell.angle_gamma   90.00
#
_symmetry.space_group_name_H-M   'P 1'
#
loop_
_entity.id
_entity.type
_entity.pdbx_description
1 polymer ?
#
loop_
_entity_poly.entity_id
_entity_poly.type
_entity_poly.pdbx_seq_one_letter_code
_entity_poly.pdbx_strand_id
1 'polypeptide(L)' 'MRTVFSRKARESGGGFGFALVRRGYDRGQVDAYIERLSRAEPPAGPPAFDLVRRGYDRGQVDARIEELRALRTAGE' A
#
# COMPACT_ATOMS: atom_id res chain seq x y z
N MET A 1 -14.08 24.66 7.61
CA MET A 1 -14.58 23.29 7.29
C MET A 1 -13.38 22.37 7.22
N ARG A 2 -13.10 21.57 8.27
CA ARG A 2 -11.89 20.75 8.36
C ARG A 2 -12.34 19.30 8.40
N THR A 3 -12.20 18.61 7.28
CA THR A 3 -12.71 17.26 7.07
C THR A 3 -12.12 16.31 8.11
N VAL A 4 -12.98 15.83 9.00
CA VAL A 4 -12.68 14.80 9.97
C VAL A 4 -12.42 13.50 9.20
N PHE A 5 -11.14 13.20 8.95
CA PHE A 5 -10.76 11.86 8.53
C PHE A 5 -11.17 10.90 9.64
N SER A 6 -12.21 10.12 9.33
CA SER A 6 -12.83 9.14 10.20
C SER A 6 -11.76 8.21 10.77
N ARG A 7 -11.40 8.45 12.03
CA ARG A 7 -10.64 7.53 12.86
C ARG A 7 -11.53 6.32 13.15
N LYS A 8 -11.52 5.32 12.27
CA LYS A 8 -12.15 4.03 12.56
C LYS A 8 -11.34 2.89 11.93
N ALA A 9 -11.13 1.87 12.76
CA ALA A 9 -10.34 0.66 12.53
C ALA A 9 -8.81 0.83 12.64
N ARG A 10 -8.34 1.13 13.85
CA ARG A 10 -7.27 0.27 14.40
C ARG A 10 -7.93 -1.08 14.63
N GLU A 11 -7.50 -2.12 13.93
CA GLU A 11 -7.41 -3.52 14.39
C GLU A 11 -6.80 -4.38 13.26
N SER A 12 -5.53 -4.72 13.49
CA SER A 12 -4.88 -6.02 13.27
C SER A 12 -4.84 -6.64 11.86
N GLY A 13 -3.60 -6.78 11.34
CA GLY A 13 -3.18 -8.03 10.73
C GLY A 13 -2.58 -7.97 9.32
N GLY A 14 -1.40 -7.36 9.19
CA GLY A 14 -0.55 -7.49 8.02
C GLY A 14 0.77 -6.75 8.24
N GLY A 15 1.90 -7.29 7.79
CA GLY A 15 3.27 -6.87 8.15
C GLY A 15 3.61 -5.38 7.93
N PHE A 16 2.74 -4.63 7.27
CA PHE A 16 2.91 -3.21 6.93
C PHE A 16 1.86 -2.26 7.53
N GLY A 17 0.92 -2.75 8.36
CA GLY A 17 -0.05 -1.90 9.06
C GLY A 17 -1.22 -1.38 8.22
N PHE A 18 -1.43 -1.91 7.01
CA PHE A 18 -2.56 -1.55 6.16
C PHE A 18 -3.90 -2.08 6.70
N ALA A 19 -4.97 -1.31 6.49
CA ALA A 19 -6.31 -1.78 6.85
C ALA A 19 -6.79 -2.85 5.87
N LEU A 20 -7.49 -3.85 6.40
CA LEU A 20 -8.10 -4.91 5.61
C LEU A 20 -9.52 -4.49 5.20
N VAL A 21 -9.78 -4.49 3.91
CA VAL A 21 -11.09 -4.13 3.35
C VAL A 21 -11.73 -5.35 2.70
N ARG A 22 -13.07 -5.33 2.62
CA ARG A 22 -13.84 -6.44 2.05
C ARG A 22 -13.48 -6.72 0.58
N ARG A 23 -12.92 -5.73 -0.13
CA ARG A 23 -12.38 -5.85 -1.49
C ARG A 23 -11.13 -4.96 -1.61
N GLY A 24 -9.96 -5.59 -1.60
CA GLY A 24 -8.67 -4.89 -1.54
C GLY A 24 -7.59 -5.65 -2.29
N TYR A 25 -6.38 -5.11 -2.30
CA TYR A 25 -5.24 -5.74 -2.95
C TYR A 25 -4.78 -7.00 -2.22
N ASP A 26 -4.31 -7.99 -2.99
CA ASP A 26 -3.73 -9.19 -2.40
C ASP A 26 -2.54 -8.85 -1.50
N ARG A 27 -2.55 -9.42 -0.29
CA ARG A 27 -1.55 -9.10 0.73
C ARG A 27 -0.16 -9.56 0.33
N GLY A 28 -0.06 -10.75 -0.27
CA GLY A 28 1.22 -11.32 -0.70
C GLY A 28 1.81 -10.55 -1.88
N GLN A 29 0.98 -10.10 -2.82
CA GLN A 29 1.44 -9.27 -3.93
C GLN A 29 1.95 -7.90 -3.46
N VAL A 30 1.23 -7.27 -2.51
CA VAL A 30 1.67 -5.98 -1.93
C VAL A 30 2.97 -6.15 -1.14
N ASP A 31 3.08 -7.20 -0.32
CA ASP A 31 4.29 -7.52 0.45
C ASP A 31 5.51 -7.64 -0.47
N ALA A 32 5.39 -8.52 -1.48
CA ALA A 32 6.45 -8.77 -2.45
C ALA A 32 6.81 -7.50 -3.25
N TYR A 33 5.83 -6.66 -3.56
CA TYR A 33 6.06 -5.40 -4.26
C TYR A 33 6.82 -4.40 -3.39
N ILE A 34 6.45 -4.23 -2.12
CA ILE A 34 7.15 -3.32 -1.21
C ILE A 34 8.57 -3.83 -0.92
N GLU A 35 8.76 -5.13 -0.73
CA GLU A 35 10.10 -5.72 -0.56
C GLU A 35 10.98 -5.48 -1.80
N ARG A 36 10.44 -5.69 -3.01
CA ARG A 36 11.12 -5.39 -4.29
C ARG A 36 11.47 -3.91 -4.41
N LEU A 37 10.52 -3.03 -4.10
CA LEU A 37 10.67 -1.58 -4.14
C LEU A 37 11.75 -1.11 -3.14
N SER A 38 11.80 -1.72 -1.95
CA SER A 38 12.80 -1.44 -0.94
C SER A 38 14.20 -1.95 -1.32
N ARG A 39 14.31 -2.98 -2.17
CA ARG A 39 15.60 -3.61 -2.48
C ARG A 39 16.36 -2.95 -3.63
N ALA A 40 15.73 -2.59 -4.75
CA ALA A 40 16.45 -1.89 -5.84
C ALA A 40 15.59 -1.47 -7.04
N GLU A 41 14.47 -2.14 -7.33
CA GLU A 41 13.86 -2.05 -8.66
C GLU A 41 12.33 -1.96 -8.57
N PRO A 42 11.76 -0.73 -8.64
CA PRO A 42 10.36 -0.55 -8.93
C PRO A 42 10.11 -1.06 -10.36
N PRO A 43 9.13 -1.93 -10.59
CA PRO A 43 8.66 -2.14 -11.95
C PRO A 43 8.16 -0.79 -12.48
N ALA A 44 8.58 -0.41 -13.69
CA ALA A 44 8.23 0.85 -14.35
C ALA A 44 6.75 0.96 -14.75
N GLY A 45 5.91 -0.01 -14.37
CA GLY A 45 4.48 -0.06 -14.69
C GLY A 45 3.59 0.28 -13.49
N PRO A 46 2.30 0.57 -13.75
CA PRO A 46 1.30 0.64 -12.68
C PRO A 46 1.24 -0.72 -11.97
N PRO A 47 1.23 -0.75 -10.63
CA PRO A 47 1.18 -2.01 -9.91
C PRO A 47 -0.18 -2.69 -10.15
N ALA A 48 -0.15 -3.79 -10.91
CA ALA A 48 -1.33 -4.61 -11.19
C ALA A 48 -1.52 -5.62 -10.05
N PHE A 49 -2.06 -5.14 -8.93
CA PHE A 49 -2.45 -5.99 -7.81
C PHE A 49 -3.84 -6.60 -8.06
N ASP A 50 -3.99 -7.87 -7.73
CA ASP A 50 -5.26 -8.59 -7.79
C ASP A 50 -6.20 -8.18 -6.65
N LEU A 51 -7.50 -8.19 -6.92
CA LEU A 51 -8.53 -7.76 -5.98
C LEU A 51 -9.17 -8.95 -5.28
N VAL A 52 -8.69 -9.23 -4.07
CA VAL A 52 -9.20 -10.32 -3.25
C VAL A 52 -10.20 -9.84 -2.20
N ARG A 53 -11.06 -10.76 -1.74
CA ARG A 53 -11.88 -10.52 -0.55
C ARG A 53 -10.95 -10.53 0.68
N ARG A 54 -11.04 -9.50 1.53
CA ARG A 54 -10.12 -9.27 2.67
C ARG A 54 -8.67 -8.99 2.25
N GLY A 55 -8.50 -8.15 1.23
CA GLY A 55 -7.20 -7.60 0.84
C GLY A 55 -6.87 -6.29 1.57
N TYR A 56 -5.66 -5.77 1.33
CA TYR A 56 -5.25 -4.46 1.81
C TYR A 56 -6.00 -3.33 1.12
N ASP A 57 -6.24 -2.24 1.84
CA ASP A 57 -6.86 -1.05 1.29
C ASP A 57 -6.02 -0.44 0.17
N ARG A 58 -6.66 -0.21 -0.98
CA ARG A 58 -5.99 0.27 -2.18
C ARG A 58 -5.43 1.68 -2.02
N GLY A 59 -6.17 2.55 -1.33
CA GLY A 59 -5.74 3.94 -1.11
C GLY A 59 -4.51 3.99 -0.21
N GLN A 60 -4.47 3.17 0.84
CA GLN A 60 -3.29 3.09 1.71
C GLN A 60 -2.06 2.51 1.02
N VAL A 61 -2.25 1.46 0.22
CA VAL A 61 -1.15 0.85 -0.55
C VAL A 61 -0.59 1.85 -1.57
N ASP A 62 -1.47 2.53 -2.32
CA ASP A 62 -1.08 3.49 -3.34
C ASP A 62 -0.32 4.68 -2.71
N ALA A 63 -0.87 5.27 -1.64
CA ALA A 63 -0.20 6.35 -0.90
C ALA A 63 1.17 5.95 -0.37
N ARG A 64 1.33 4.70 0.11
CA ARG A 64 2.63 4.21 0.61
C ARG A 64 3.63 4.01 -0.53
N ILE A 65 3.19 3.55 -1.70
CA ILE A 65 4.04 3.41 -2.89
C ILE A 65 4.47 4.78 -3.40
N GLU A 66 3.56 5.75 -3.45
CA GLU A 66 3.87 7.13 -3.83
C GLU A 66 4.90 7.76 -2.89
N GLU A 67 4.73 7.60 -1.57
CA GLU A 67 5.70 8.09 -0.58
C GLU A 67 7.09 7.47 -0.79
N LEU A 68 7.18 6.14 -0.97
CA LEU A 68 8.44 5.45 -1.20
C LEU A 68 9.10 5.88 -2.52
N ARG A 69 8.31 6.10 -3.56
CA ARG A 69 8.80 6.64 -4.84
C ARG A 69 9.31 8.08 -4.68
N ALA A 70 8.55 8.93 -3.99
CA ALA A 70 8.93 10.32 -3.75
C ALA A 70 10.22 10.43 -2.92
N LEU A 71 10.37 9.62 -1.86
CA LEU A 71 11.59 9.55 -1.06
C LEU A 71 12.82 9.16 -1.89
N ARG A 72 12.65 8.28 -2.89
CA ARG A 72 13.74 7.89 -3.78
C ARG A 72 14.08 8.99 -4.78
N THR A 73 13.09 9.57 -5.45
CA THR A 73 13.31 10.64 -6.43
C THR A 73 13.89 11.90 -5.78
N ALA A 74 13.60 12.15 -4.50
CA ALA A 74 14.16 13.27 -3.75
C ALA A 74 15.60 13.02 -3.24
N GLY A 75 16.11 11.78 -3.33
CA GLY A 75 17.46 11.40 -2.91
C GLY A 75 18.48 11.34 -4.05
N GLU A 76 18.08 11.72 -5.27
CA GLU A 76 18.92 11.77 -6.49
C GLU A 76 19.34 13.20 -6.82
#